data_AF-Q47399-F1
#
_entry.id   AF-Q47399-F1
#
_cell.length_a   1.000
_cell.length_b   1.000
_cell.length_c   1.000
_cell.angle_alpha   90.00
_cell.angle_beta   90.00
_cell.angle_gamma   90.00
#
_symmetry.space_group_name_H-M   'P 1'
#
loop_
_entity.id
_entity.type
_entity.pdbx_description
1 polymer ?
#
loop_
_entity_poly.entity_id
_entity_poly.type
_entity_poly.pdbx_seq_one_letter_code
_entity_poly.pdbx_strand_id
1 'polypeptide(L)'
;NGIAGSYAEYVPLLHIVGAPCSGVQQRGELLHHTLGDGDFHPFYRMSESVTAARAILTAQNACYEIDRVLEVMLTQSRPGYLMLPADVAKKPATPPVNALTIPPFPVNEACLNA
;
A
#
# COMPACT_ATOMS: atom_id res chain seq x y z
N ASN A 1 -16.52 -7.65 -2.00
CA ASN A 1 -15.33 -6.80 -2.17
C ASN A 1 -14.21 -7.43 -1.35
N GLY A 2 -13.10 -7.83 -1.97
CA GLY A 2 -12.02 -8.58 -1.30
C GLY A 2 -11.26 -7.77 -0.25
N ILE A 3 -10.89 -6.52 -0.56
CA ILE A 3 -10.12 -5.66 0.36
C ILE A 3 -10.93 -5.33 1.60
N ALA A 4 -12.20 -4.96 1.44
CA ALA A 4 -13.08 -4.66 2.57
C ALA A 4 -13.32 -5.89 3.45
N GLY A 5 -13.47 -7.09 2.85
CA GLY A 5 -13.59 -8.34 3.58
C GLY A 5 -12.30 -8.68 4.34
N SER A 6 -11.14 -8.55 3.69
CA SER A 6 -9.84 -8.73 4.35
C SER A 6 -9.60 -7.71 5.46
N TYR A 7 -10.09 -6.48 5.30
CA TYR A 7 -10.11 -5.53 6.40
C TYR A 7 -10.95 -6.10 7.52
N ALA A 8 -12.25 -6.37 7.32
CA ALA A 8 -13.17 -6.87 8.37
C ALA A 8 -12.64 -8.11 9.13
N GLU A 9 -12.06 -9.08 8.42
CA GLU A 9 -11.61 -10.36 8.96
C GLU A 9 -10.14 -10.37 9.41
N TYR A 10 -9.52 -9.20 9.54
CA TYR A 10 -8.12 -9.06 9.97
C TYR A 10 -7.15 -9.93 9.13
N VAL A 11 -7.28 -9.87 7.81
CA VAL A 11 -6.41 -10.58 6.87
C VAL A 11 -5.34 -9.62 6.32
N PRO A 12 -4.03 -9.90 6.52
CA PRO A 12 -2.95 -9.10 5.95
C PRO A 12 -2.84 -9.34 4.45
N LEU A 13 -3.53 -8.51 3.66
CA LEU A 13 -3.52 -8.56 2.20
C LEU A 13 -2.89 -7.28 1.62
N LEU A 14 -1.89 -7.44 0.76
CA LEU A 14 -1.26 -6.32 0.05
C LEU A 14 -1.91 -6.12 -1.32
N HIS A 15 -2.51 -4.96 -1.55
CA HIS A 15 -3.05 -4.57 -2.84
C HIS A 15 -2.06 -3.65 -3.58
N ILE A 16 -1.49 -4.17 -4.67
CA ILE A 16 -0.57 -3.41 -5.53
C ILE A 16 -1.32 -2.99 -6.79
N VAL A 17 -1.42 -1.68 -7.01
CA VAL A 17 -2.10 -1.10 -8.17
C VAL A 17 -1.08 -0.43 -9.07
N GLY A 18 -0.94 -0.94 -10.28
CA GLY A 18 -0.17 -0.26 -11.33
C GLY A 18 -0.84 1.07 -11.70
N ALA A 19 -0.03 2.13 -11.82
CA ALA A 19 -0.51 3.47 -12.13
C ALA A 19 0.18 4.06 -13.37
N PRO A 20 -0.46 5.04 -14.04
CA PRO A 20 0.17 5.79 -15.13
C PRO A 20 1.52 6.39 -14.72
N CYS A 21 2.41 6.66 -15.69
CA CYS A 21 3.70 7.27 -15.39
C CYS A 21 3.53 8.60 -14.63
N SER A 22 4.40 8.86 -13.66
CA SER A 22 4.32 10.02 -12.77
C SER A 22 4.22 11.36 -13.54
N GLY A 23 4.96 11.49 -14.64
CA GLY A 23 4.91 12.70 -15.48
C GLY A 23 3.58 12.91 -16.20
N VAL A 24 2.87 11.84 -16.55
CA VAL A 24 1.52 11.91 -17.15
C VAL A 24 0.50 12.34 -16.09
N GLN A 25 0.64 11.81 -14.87
CA GLN A 25 -0.20 12.21 -13.75
C GLN A 25 -0.05 13.70 -13.41
N GLN A 26 1.19 14.20 -13.37
CA GLN A 26 1.49 15.62 -13.12
C GLN A 26 0.90 16.57 -14.17
N ARG A 27 0.75 16.11 -15.42
CA ARG A 27 0.16 16.90 -16.50
C ARG A 27 -1.37 16.84 -16.54
N GLY A 28 -2.01 16.03 -15.69
CA GLY A 28 -3.47 15.91 -15.66
C GLY A 28 -4.05 15.35 -16.97
N GLU A 29 -3.31 14.51 -17.68
CA GLU A 29 -3.77 13.98 -18.97
C GLU A 29 -5.02 13.09 -18.82
N LEU A 30 -5.88 13.11 -19.83
CA LEU A 30 -7.07 12.26 -19.85
C LEU A 30 -6.67 10.86 -20.33
N LEU A 31 -6.65 9.90 -19.41
CA LEU A 31 -6.28 8.52 -19.70
C LEU A 31 -7.45 7.55 -19.52
N HIS A 32 -7.37 6.44 -20.24
CA HIS A 32 -8.23 5.29 -19.97
C HIS A 32 -7.99 4.77 -18.54
N HIS A 33 -9.04 4.23 -17.91
CA HIS A 33 -9.06 3.78 -16.51
C HIS A 33 -8.89 4.90 -15.45
N THR A 34 -9.18 6.15 -15.80
CA THR A 34 -9.40 7.23 -14.82
C THR A 34 -10.85 7.72 -14.88
N LEU A 35 -11.20 8.74 -14.08
CA LEU A 35 -12.49 9.41 -14.17
C LEU A 35 -12.57 10.43 -15.32
N GLY A 36 -11.48 10.62 -16.08
CA GLY A 36 -11.46 11.56 -17.20
C GLY A 36 -11.48 13.03 -16.78
N ASP A 37 -11.06 13.35 -15.57
CA ASP A 37 -11.06 14.69 -14.97
C ASP A 37 -9.65 15.23 -14.64
N GLY A 38 -8.61 14.48 -14.98
CA GLY A 38 -7.22 14.82 -14.71
C GLY A 38 -6.73 14.50 -13.29
N ASP A 39 -7.59 13.96 -12.41
CA ASP A 39 -7.20 13.48 -11.09
C ASP A 39 -6.93 11.98 -11.09
N PHE A 40 -5.71 11.60 -10.68
CA PHE A 40 -5.24 10.22 -10.64
C PHE A 40 -5.38 9.56 -9.26
N HIS A 41 -5.84 10.30 -8.26
CA HIS A 41 -5.94 9.84 -6.87
C HIS A 41 -7.34 9.42 -6.36
N PRO A 42 -8.47 9.45 -7.11
CA PRO A 42 -9.76 9.00 -6.57
C PRO A 42 -9.72 7.60 -5.96
N PHE A 43 -9.12 6.63 -6.65
CA PHE A 43 -9.06 5.24 -6.18
C PHE A 43 -8.14 5.06 -4.95
N TYR A 44 -7.06 5.86 -4.87
CA TYR A 44 -6.20 5.92 -3.69
C TYR A 44 -6.90 6.52 -2.47
N ARG A 45 -7.82 7.47 -2.68
CA ARG A 45 -8.66 8.01 -1.59
C ARG A 45 -9.73 7.01 -1.17
N MET A 46 -10.37 6.33 -2.12
CA MET A 46 -11.37 5.31 -1.83
C MET A 46 -10.83 4.12 -1.02
N SER A 47 -9.54 3.80 -1.11
CA SER A 47 -8.93 2.71 -0.35
C SER A 47 -8.69 3.04 1.13
N GLU A 48 -8.77 4.32 1.53
CA GLU A 48 -8.40 4.79 2.87
C GLU A 48 -9.15 4.06 3.98
N SER A 49 -10.48 3.95 3.88
CA SER A 49 -11.31 3.35 4.94
C SER A 49 -11.20 1.83 5.04
N VAL A 50 -10.53 1.18 4.08
CA VAL A 50 -10.42 -0.29 4.00
C VAL A 50 -8.97 -0.78 3.98
N THR A 51 -8.02 0.07 4.39
CA THR A 51 -6.59 -0.26 4.49
C THR A 51 -6.02 0.28 5.80
N ALA A 52 -5.01 -0.39 6.36
CA ALA A 52 -4.28 0.07 7.54
C ALA A 52 -3.11 1.00 7.18
N ALA A 53 -2.51 0.79 6.01
CA ALA A 53 -1.51 1.67 5.45
C ALA A 53 -1.64 1.74 3.93
N ARG A 54 -1.35 2.91 3.38
CA ARG A 54 -1.36 3.18 1.95
C ARG A 54 -0.23 4.12 1.56
N ALA A 55 0.30 3.96 0.35
CA ALA A 55 1.32 4.84 -0.20
C ALA A 55 1.20 5.01 -1.73
N ILE A 56 1.63 6.17 -2.21
CA ILE A 56 1.90 6.42 -3.63
C ILE A 56 3.42 6.43 -3.79
N LEU A 57 3.92 5.49 -4.59
CA LEU A 57 5.35 5.28 -4.73
C LEU A 57 5.97 6.27 -5.71
N THR A 58 7.11 6.80 -5.31
CA THR A 58 8.03 7.65 -6.07
C THR A 58 9.41 7.04 -6.01
N ALA A 59 10.32 7.46 -6.91
CA ALA A 59 11.69 6.96 -6.89
C ALA A 59 12.42 7.26 -5.56
N GLN A 60 12.02 8.33 -4.86
CA GLN A 60 12.62 8.78 -3.62
C GLN A 60 12.08 8.03 -2.39
N ASN A 61 10.86 7.51 -2.47
CA ASN A 61 10.20 6.89 -1.31
C ASN A 61 9.96 5.39 -1.41
N ALA A 62 10.15 4.79 -2.59
CA ALA A 62 9.67 3.44 -2.86
C ALA A 62 10.09 2.42 -1.80
N CYS A 63 11.39 2.32 -1.49
CA CYS A 63 11.90 1.33 -0.56
C CYS A 63 11.28 1.48 0.84
N TYR A 64 11.32 2.68 1.42
CA TYR A 64 10.86 2.88 2.80
C TYR A 64 9.31 2.81 2.92
N GLU A 65 8.57 3.25 1.91
CA GLU A 65 7.10 3.15 1.91
C GLU A 65 6.62 1.71 1.75
N ILE A 66 7.34 0.90 0.95
CA ILE A 66 7.06 -0.54 0.85
C ILE A 66 7.23 -1.20 2.21
N ASP A 67 8.37 -0.97 2.88
CA ASP A 67 8.64 -1.55 4.20
C ASP A 67 7.62 -1.09 5.23
N ARG A 68 7.33 0.23 5.31
CA ARG A 68 6.33 0.78 6.23
C ARG A 68 4.94 0.18 6.02
N VAL A 69 4.49 0.04 4.78
CA VAL A 69 3.17 -0.52 4.47
C VAL A 69 3.13 -2.00 4.85
N LEU A 70 4.19 -2.77 4.58
CA LEU A 70 4.28 -4.17 4.98
C LEU A 70 4.28 -4.33 6.50
N GLU A 71 5.09 -3.54 7.21
CA GLU A 71 5.14 -3.54 8.68
C GLU A 71 3.78 -3.27 9.29
N VAL A 72 3.08 -2.21 8.86
CA VAL A 72 1.76 -1.87 9.37
C VAL A 72 0.72 -2.94 9.01
N MET A 73 0.74 -3.45 7.77
CA MET A 73 -0.17 -4.50 7.29
C MET A 73 -0.06 -5.75 8.17
N LEU A 74 1.17 -6.18 8.45
CA LEU A 74 1.46 -7.38 9.24
C LEU A 74 1.18 -7.16 10.73
N THR A 75 1.54 -5.99 11.27
CA THR A 75 1.33 -5.64 12.68
C THR A 75 -0.15 -5.50 13.02
N GLN A 76 -0.95 -4.92 12.14
CA GLN A 76 -2.38 -4.76 12.38
C GLN A 76 -3.20 -5.95 11.89
N SER A 77 -2.58 -6.87 11.13
CA SER A 77 -3.28 -7.91 10.38
C SER A 77 -4.42 -7.30 9.56
N ARG A 78 -4.13 -6.25 8.79
CA ARG A 78 -5.12 -5.52 7.99
C ARG A 78 -4.53 -5.20 6.62
N PRO A 79 -5.35 -4.96 5.58
CA PRO A 79 -4.85 -4.70 4.24
C PRO A 79 -3.90 -3.50 4.11
N GLY A 80 -2.92 -3.62 3.23
CA GLY A 80 -2.06 -2.52 2.76
C GLY A 80 -2.35 -2.17 1.29
N TYR A 81 -2.05 -0.93 0.88
CA TYR A 81 -2.24 -0.47 -0.51
C TYR A 81 -1.01 0.27 -1.05
N LEU A 82 -0.55 -0.12 -2.24
CA LEU A 82 0.56 0.53 -2.93
C LEU A 82 0.13 0.94 -4.34
N MET A 83 0.19 2.24 -4.62
CA MET A 83 0.09 2.74 -5.99
C MET A 83 1.49 2.81 -6.58
N LEU A 84 1.75 2.04 -7.64
CA LEU A 84 3.06 1.92 -8.28
C LEU A 84 3.02 2.51 -9.70
N PRO A 85 3.48 3.76 -9.92
CA PRO A 85 3.65 4.32 -11.25
C PRO A 85 4.60 3.47 -12.12
N ALA A 86 4.24 3.27 -13.39
CA ALA A 86 4.99 2.40 -14.30
C ALA A 86 6.44 2.85 -14.54
N ASP A 87 6.74 4.14 -14.43
CA ASP A 87 8.09 4.70 -14.51
C ASP A 87 8.90 4.46 -13.22
N VAL A 88 8.25 4.47 -12.06
CA VAL A 88 8.86 4.17 -10.76
C VAL A 88 9.22 2.69 -10.65
N ALA A 89 8.37 1.79 -11.16
CA ALA A 89 8.65 0.35 -11.19
C ALA A 89 9.94 -0.04 -11.93
N LYS A 90 10.43 0.83 -12.83
CA LYS A 90 11.66 0.64 -13.61
C LYS A 90 12.89 1.29 -12.98
N LYS A 91 12.74 2.00 -11.87
CA LYS A 91 13.86 2.67 -11.22
C LYS A 91 14.77 1.66 -10.51
N PRO A 92 16.09 1.89 -10.48
CA PRO A 92 16.97 1.11 -9.63
C PRO A 92 16.53 1.21 -8.17
N ALA A 93 16.56 0.09 -7.46
CA ALA A 93 16.32 0.02 -6.03
C ALA A 93 17.58 -0.49 -5.34
N THR A 94 17.77 -0.08 -4.08
CA THR A 94 18.78 -0.67 -3.21
C THR A 94 18.28 -2.02 -2.70
N PRO A 95 19.03 -3.11 -2.87
CA PRO A 95 18.67 -4.41 -2.30
C PRO A 95 18.47 -4.30 -0.78
N PRO A 96 17.48 -5.01 -0.20
CA PRO A 96 17.29 -5.04 1.24
C PRO A 96 18.49 -5.70 1.92
N VAL A 97 18.98 -5.10 3.00
CA VAL A 97 20.12 -5.60 3.78
C VAL A 97 19.70 -6.41 5.01
N ASN A 98 18.45 -6.24 5.45
CA ASN A 98 17.86 -6.95 6.58
C ASN A 98 16.55 -7.60 6.15
N ALA A 99 16.19 -8.71 6.79
CA ALA A 99 14.85 -9.25 6.68
C ALA A 99 13.86 -8.31 7.39
N LEU A 100 12.66 -8.19 6.83
CA LEU A 100 11.57 -7.47 7.49
C LEU A 100 11.16 -8.25 8.75
N THR A 101 11.43 -7.69 9.93
CA THR A 101 11.08 -8.30 11.21
C THR A 101 9.87 -7.57 11.80
N ILE A 102 8.80 -8.32 12.05
CA ILE A 102 7.64 -7.80 12.76
C ILE A 102 7.90 -8.02 14.25
N PRO A 103 7.77 -7.01 15.12
CA PRO A 103 7.83 -7.25 16.56
C PRO A 103 6.73 -8.26 16.94
N PRO A 104 7.03 -9.23 17.82
CA PRO A 104 6.03 -10.20 18.26
C PRO A 104 4.83 -9.46 18.84
N PHE A 105 3.62 -9.94 18.51
CA PHE A 105 2.41 -9.44 19.15
C PHE A 105 2.60 -9.52 20.67
N PRO A 106 2.34 -8.44 21.44
CA PRO A 106 2.37 -8.53 22.89
C PRO A 106 1.31 -9.56 23.30
N VAL A 107 1.78 -10.73 23.72
CA VAL A 107 0.91 -11.79 24.24
C VAL A 107 0.39 -11.27 25.57
N ASN A 108 -0.88 -10.89 25.60
CA ASN A 108 -1.56 -10.66 26.86
C ASN A 108 -1.95 -12.02 27.44
N GLU A 109 -1.15 -12.55 28.37
CA GLU A 109 -1.41 -13.83 29.03
C GLU A 109 -2.77 -13.86 29.75
N ALA A 110 -3.38 -12.70 30.05
CA ALA A 110 -4.73 -12.63 30.60
C ALA A 110 -5.82 -13.11 29.62
N CYS A 111 -5.60 -13.01 28.30
CA CYS A 111 -6.55 -13.48 27.30
C CYS A 111 -6.45 -14.99 27.02
N LEU A 112 -5.38 -15.65 27.48
CA LEU A 112 -5.17 -17.10 27.29
C LEU A 112 -5.83 -17.96 28.38
N ASN A 113 -6.25 -17.34 29.49
CA ASN A 113 -6.80 -18.03 30.66
C ASN A 113 -8.32 -17.81 30.84
N ALA A 114 -9.03 -17.33 29.80
CA ALA A 114 -10.48 -17.09 29.81
C ALA A 114 -11.25 -18.18 29.07
#